data_AF-A0A6A1UYA6-F1
#
_entry.id   AF-A0A6A1UYA6-F1
#
_cell.length_a   1.000
_cell.length_b   1.000
_cell.length_c   1.000
_cell.angle_alpha   90.00
_cell.angle_beta   90.00
_cell.angle_gamma   90.00
#
_symmetry.space_group_name_H-M   'P 1'
#
loop_
_entity.id
_entity.type
_entity.pdbx_description
1 polymer ?
#
loop_
_entity_poly.entity_id
_entity_poly.type
_entity_poly.pdbx_seq_one_letter_code
_entity_poly.pdbx_strand_id
1 'polypeptide(L)'
;MDLSAGRSSREMGMSDGYASTSLLPNERKKVFIVIGINTAFSSRKRRDSVRETWMPQGEKLVQLEREKGIVIRFMIGHSATSNSILDRAIDSEDAQHKDFLRLEHVEGYHELSAKTKIFFATAVALWDADFYVKVDDDVHVNLGMLATTFARHRSKPRVYIGCMKSGPVLSRRDVKYNEPEYWKFGEEGNKYFRHATGQIYAISKDLATYISINQPILHKYANEDVSLGSWLIGLEVEHIDDRNMCCGTPPDCEWKAQAGNVCVASFDWSCSGICKSVEKMKYVHATCGEGDGAVWSALY
;
A
#
# COMPACT_ATOMS: atom_id res chain seq x y z
N MET A 1 32.33 -11.74 -6.16
CA MET A 1 32.35 -11.62 -7.63
C MET A 1 31.43 -10.47 -7.96
N ASP A 2 32.02 -9.28 -8.02
CA ASP A 2 31.35 -8.03 -8.37
C ASP A 2 31.13 -7.98 -9.88
N LEU A 3 29.89 -7.79 -10.31
CA LEU A 3 29.55 -7.53 -11.70
C LEU A 3 29.24 -6.05 -11.88
N SER A 4 30.30 -5.24 -11.93
CA SER A 4 30.25 -3.87 -12.43
C SER A 4 30.24 -3.90 -13.96
N ALA A 5 29.07 -3.69 -14.58
CA ALA A 5 28.97 -3.53 -16.03
C ALA A 5 29.40 -2.11 -16.43
N GLY A 6 30.66 -1.95 -16.85
CA GLY A 6 31.16 -0.74 -17.50
C GLY A 6 30.62 -0.61 -18.92
N ARG A 7 30.04 0.56 -19.25
CA ARG A 7 29.66 0.91 -20.63
C ARG A 7 30.86 1.51 -21.36
N SER A 8 31.18 0.94 -22.52
CA SER A 8 32.20 1.42 -23.45
C SER A 8 31.79 2.75 -24.10
N SER A 9 32.69 3.73 -24.02
CA SER A 9 32.66 5.01 -24.74
C SER A 9 33.11 4.84 -26.19
N ARG A 10 32.36 5.42 -27.13
CA ARG A 10 32.86 5.83 -28.45
C ARG A 10 32.30 7.20 -28.77
N GLU A 11 33.20 8.16 -28.85
CA GLU A 11 32.97 9.55 -29.23
C GLU A 11 32.72 9.68 -30.74
N MET A 12 31.76 10.52 -31.09
CA MET A 12 31.85 11.42 -32.25
C MET A 12 31.26 12.75 -31.79
N GLY A 13 32.13 13.75 -31.67
CA GLY A 13 31.77 15.06 -31.14
C GLY A 13 31.03 15.95 -32.12
N MET A 14 30.28 16.89 -31.57
CA MET A 14 30.22 18.29 -32.01
C MET A 14 29.69 19.11 -30.84
N SER A 15 30.37 20.23 -30.59
CA SER A 15 30.11 21.17 -29.49
C SER A 15 28.75 21.83 -29.61
N ASP A 16 28.02 21.95 -28.50
CA ASP A 16 27.43 23.22 -28.09
C ASP A 16 27.22 23.21 -26.57
N GLY A 17 27.69 24.29 -25.94
CA GLY A 17 27.68 24.45 -24.50
C GLY A 17 26.27 24.55 -23.93
N TYR A 18 25.87 23.54 -23.18
CA TYR A 18 24.87 23.67 -22.13
C TYR A 18 25.50 23.24 -20.83
N ALA A 19 25.55 24.17 -19.88
CA ALA A 19 25.97 23.93 -18.51
C ALA A 19 25.17 22.74 -17.96
N SER A 20 25.87 21.62 -17.69
CA SER A 20 25.29 20.53 -16.94
C SER A 20 25.13 20.99 -15.50
N THR A 21 23.96 21.53 -15.16
CA THR A 21 23.49 21.52 -13.78
C THR A 21 23.29 20.06 -13.41
N SER A 22 24.34 19.46 -12.86
CA SER A 22 24.23 18.24 -12.08
C SER A 22 23.19 18.50 -10.99
N LEU A 23 21.96 18.07 -11.24
CA LEU A 23 20.94 17.96 -10.21
C LEU A 23 21.45 16.89 -9.27
N LEU A 24 22.12 17.31 -8.20
CA LEU A 24 22.25 16.49 -7.00
C LEU A 24 20.84 15.95 -6.72
N PRO A 25 20.65 14.62 -6.62
CA PRO A 25 19.35 14.10 -6.24
C PRO A 25 19.03 14.72 -4.89
N ASN A 26 17.96 15.52 -4.83
CA ASN A 26 17.44 16.03 -3.57
C ASN A 26 17.34 14.81 -2.63
N GLU A 27 18.09 14.80 -1.53
CA GLU A 27 18.07 13.67 -0.61
C GLU A 27 16.61 13.46 -0.15
N ARG A 28 16.02 12.34 -0.56
CA ARG A 28 14.64 12.00 -0.20
C ARG A 28 14.53 11.93 1.32
N LYS A 29 13.44 12.48 1.87
CA LYS A 29 13.21 12.45 3.32
C LYS A 29 13.20 11.01 3.80
N LYS A 30 14.09 10.69 4.75
CA LYS A 30 14.10 9.41 5.45
C LYS A 30 12.90 9.32 6.39
N VAL A 31 12.12 8.28 6.24
CA VAL A 31 10.92 8.01 7.05
C VAL A 31 10.91 6.53 7.44
N PHE A 32 10.11 6.17 8.43
CA PHE A 32 9.98 4.77 8.83
C PHE A 32 8.97 4.03 7.93
N ILE A 33 7.76 4.57 7.80
CA ILE A 33 6.66 3.91 7.08
C ILE A 33 5.98 4.90 6.14
N VAL A 34 5.68 4.48 4.90
CA VAL A 34 4.78 5.19 4.00
C VAL A 34 3.53 4.33 3.76
N ILE A 35 2.36 4.84 4.12
CA ILE A 35 1.06 4.18 3.98
C ILE A 35 0.27 4.85 2.85
N GLY A 36 -0.01 4.08 1.80
CA GLY A 36 -0.93 4.43 0.73
C GLY A 36 -2.30 3.78 0.94
N ILE A 37 -3.31 4.61 1.23
CA ILE A 37 -4.70 4.17 1.37
C ILE A 37 -5.36 4.18 -0.01
N ASN A 38 -5.65 3.01 -0.57
CA ASN A 38 -6.29 2.87 -1.86
C ASN A 38 -7.74 3.35 -1.79
N THR A 39 -8.07 4.38 -2.57
CA THR A 39 -9.40 4.99 -2.62
C THR A 39 -9.87 5.19 -4.05
N ALA A 40 -11.17 5.38 -4.28
CA ALA A 40 -11.72 5.79 -5.58
C ALA A 40 -12.42 7.17 -5.51
N PHE A 41 -12.80 7.74 -6.65
CA PHE A 41 -13.60 8.98 -6.71
C PHE A 41 -14.90 8.88 -5.91
N SER A 42 -15.58 7.73 -5.97
CA SER A 42 -16.84 7.47 -5.26
C SER A 42 -16.67 7.24 -3.75
N SER A 43 -15.44 7.09 -3.25
CA SER A 43 -15.15 6.71 -1.87
C SER A 43 -15.11 7.87 -0.86
N ARG A 44 -15.65 9.05 -1.18
CA ARG A 44 -15.55 10.23 -0.28
C ARG A 44 -15.94 9.91 1.18
N LYS A 45 -17.11 9.29 1.37
CA LYS A 45 -17.62 8.93 2.70
C LYS A 45 -16.72 7.93 3.44
N ARG A 46 -16.01 7.06 2.72
CA ARG A 46 -15.05 6.11 3.31
C ARG A 46 -13.77 6.83 3.75
N ARG A 47 -13.27 7.77 2.95
CA ARG A 47 -12.14 8.63 3.36
C ARG A 47 -12.47 9.42 4.61
N ASP A 48 -13.68 10.01 4.66
CA ASP A 48 -14.15 10.73 5.84
C ASP A 48 -14.24 9.79 7.06
N SER A 49 -14.74 8.55 6.92
CA SER A 49 -14.80 7.60 8.04
C SER A 49 -13.41 7.15 8.52
N VAL A 50 -12.42 7.02 7.63
CA VAL A 50 -11.02 6.76 7.98
C VAL A 50 -10.41 7.94 8.76
N ARG A 51 -10.60 9.17 8.28
CA ARG A 51 -10.16 10.41 8.96
C ARG A 51 -10.80 10.63 10.33
N GLU A 52 -12.08 10.28 10.45
CA GLU A 52 -12.83 10.38 11.70
C GLU A 52 -12.49 9.25 12.70
N THR A 53 -11.61 8.32 12.32
CA THR A 53 -11.22 7.18 13.15
C THR A 53 -9.70 7.06 13.25
N TRP A 54 -9.08 6.14 12.55
CA TRP A 54 -7.69 5.73 12.79
C TRP A 54 -6.64 6.62 12.13
N MET A 55 -7.02 7.46 11.16
CA MET A 55 -6.07 8.36 10.48
C MET A 55 -6.05 9.74 11.14
N PRO A 56 -4.92 10.19 11.74
CA PRO A 56 -4.80 11.54 12.24
C PRO A 56 -4.99 12.59 11.13
N GLN A 57 -5.51 13.76 11.51
CA GLN A 57 -5.79 14.87 10.59
C GLN A 57 -5.00 16.14 10.95
N GLY A 58 -4.81 17.03 9.98
CA GLY A 58 -4.23 18.35 10.18
C GLY A 58 -2.87 18.30 10.88
N GLU A 59 -2.71 19.09 11.95
CA GLU A 59 -1.46 19.18 12.70
C GLU A 59 -1.00 17.83 13.26
N LYS A 60 -1.92 16.96 13.68
CA LYS A 60 -1.57 15.62 14.19
C LYS A 60 -0.98 14.72 13.09
N LEU A 61 -1.45 14.85 11.85
CA LEU A 61 -0.88 14.11 10.71
C LEU A 61 0.55 14.58 10.44
N VAL A 62 0.78 15.89 10.43
CA VAL A 62 2.11 16.48 10.27
C VAL A 62 3.05 16.09 11.42
N GLN A 63 2.53 16.08 12.65
CA GLN A 63 3.28 15.64 13.83
C GLN A 63 3.69 14.16 13.70
N LEU A 64 2.77 13.30 13.24
CA LEU A 64 3.05 11.88 13.03
C LEU A 64 4.20 11.67 12.04
N GLU A 65 4.19 12.42 10.94
CA GLU A 65 5.27 12.37 9.94
C GLU A 65 6.61 12.86 10.45
N ARG A 66 6.60 13.85 11.35
CA ARG A 66 7.83 14.47 11.87
C ARG A 66 8.44 13.65 13.00
N GLU A 67 7.62 13.21 13.95
CA GLU A 67 8.07 12.62 15.20
C GLU A 67 8.14 11.09 15.15
N LYS A 68 7.28 10.47 14.34
CA LYS A 68 7.22 9.01 14.19
C LYS A 68 7.71 8.52 12.83
N GLY A 69 7.92 9.44 11.87
CA GLY A 69 8.35 9.08 10.52
C GLY A 69 7.30 8.22 9.80
N ILE A 70 6.02 8.37 10.11
CA ILE A 70 4.93 7.66 9.45
C ILE A 70 4.19 8.64 8.53
N VAL A 71 4.24 8.39 7.23
CA VAL A 71 3.51 9.15 6.21
C VAL A 71 2.25 8.38 5.84
N ILE A 72 1.10 9.06 5.83
CA ILE A 72 -0.18 8.46 5.45
C ILE A 72 -0.84 9.31 4.37
N ARG A 73 -1.15 8.72 3.22
CA ARG A 73 -1.83 9.42 2.11
C ARG A 73 -2.91 8.57 1.49
N PHE A 74 -4.03 9.19 1.12
CA PHE A 74 -5.00 8.59 0.20
C PHE A 74 -4.42 8.61 -1.20
N MET A 75 -4.17 7.42 -1.77
CA MET A 75 -3.62 7.32 -3.13
C MET A 75 -4.75 7.31 -4.16
N ILE A 76 -4.70 8.26 -5.09
CA ILE A 76 -5.72 8.42 -6.12
C ILE A 76 -5.11 8.92 -7.43
N GLY A 77 -5.53 8.33 -8.53
CA GLY A 77 -5.22 8.78 -9.87
C GLY A 77 -6.08 9.97 -10.30
N HIS A 78 -6.13 10.19 -11.60
CA HIS A 78 -6.96 11.20 -12.25
C HIS A 78 -8.00 10.53 -13.15
N SER A 79 -9.03 11.28 -13.53
CA SER A 79 -9.99 10.77 -14.50
C SER A 79 -9.36 10.70 -15.90
N ALA A 80 -9.99 9.96 -16.82
CA ALA A 80 -9.54 9.88 -18.21
C ALA A 80 -9.64 11.24 -18.94
N THR A 81 -10.53 12.13 -18.47
CA THR A 81 -10.75 13.44 -19.07
C THR A 81 -10.15 14.52 -18.18
N SER A 82 -9.17 15.26 -18.69
CA SER A 82 -8.54 16.34 -17.92
C SER A 82 -9.57 17.35 -17.38
N ASN A 83 -9.39 17.76 -16.12
CA ASN A 83 -10.24 18.73 -15.42
C ASN A 83 -11.72 18.32 -15.29
N SER A 84 -11.99 17.01 -15.13
CA SER A 84 -13.34 16.51 -14.89
C SER A 84 -13.95 17.05 -13.58
N ILE A 85 -15.26 16.90 -13.41
CA ILE A 85 -15.93 17.20 -12.13
C ILE A 85 -15.36 16.33 -11.00
N LEU A 86 -14.98 15.09 -11.31
CA LEU A 86 -14.41 14.16 -10.34
C LEU A 86 -13.02 14.63 -9.87
N ASP A 87 -12.18 15.10 -10.79
CA ASP A 87 -10.86 15.64 -10.46
C ASP A 87 -10.98 16.90 -9.60
N ARG A 88 -11.85 17.84 -9.99
CA ARG A 88 -12.09 19.07 -9.20
C ARG A 88 -12.64 18.79 -7.80
N ALA A 89 -13.45 17.74 -7.64
CA ALA A 89 -13.92 17.33 -6.32
C ALA A 89 -12.78 16.81 -5.43
N ILE A 90 -11.83 16.06 -6.00
CA ILE A 90 -10.61 15.64 -5.30
C ILE A 90 -9.72 16.83 -4.99
N ASP A 91 -9.52 17.75 -5.94
CA ASP A 91 -8.68 18.93 -5.73
C ASP A 91 -9.26 19.83 -4.61
N SER A 92 -10.58 19.96 -4.54
CA SER A 92 -11.26 20.69 -3.46
C SER A 92 -11.09 20.00 -2.10
N GLU A 93 -11.14 18.66 -2.06
CA GLU A 93 -10.88 17.90 -0.84
C GLU A 93 -9.43 17.99 -0.39
N ASP A 94 -8.48 17.82 -1.31
CA ASP A 94 -7.05 17.94 -1.00
C ASP A 94 -6.68 19.35 -0.55
N ALA A 95 -7.34 20.38 -1.09
CA ALA A 95 -7.21 21.75 -0.60
C ALA A 95 -7.56 21.89 0.89
N GLN A 96 -8.51 21.09 1.39
CA GLN A 96 -8.96 21.12 2.78
C GLN A 96 -8.12 20.22 3.70
N HIS A 97 -7.83 18.99 3.26
CA HIS A 97 -7.25 17.96 4.13
C HIS A 97 -5.75 17.73 3.94
N LYS A 98 -5.19 18.07 2.76
CA LYS A 98 -3.76 17.95 2.42
C LYS A 98 -3.18 16.55 2.65
N ASP A 99 -3.98 15.54 2.36
CA ASP A 99 -3.71 14.15 2.70
C ASP A 99 -3.78 13.19 1.50
N PHE A 100 -3.78 13.71 0.27
CA PHE A 100 -3.71 12.88 -0.94
C PHE A 100 -2.28 12.69 -1.45
N LEU A 101 -2.09 11.55 -2.11
CA LEU A 101 -1.02 11.29 -3.05
C LEU A 101 -1.65 11.14 -4.45
N ARG A 102 -1.50 12.17 -5.28
CA ARG A 102 -1.96 12.15 -6.67
C ARG A 102 -1.01 11.29 -7.50
N LEU A 103 -1.55 10.30 -8.20
CA LEU A 103 -0.79 9.39 -9.05
C LEU A 103 -1.01 9.74 -10.53
N GLU A 104 0.04 9.64 -11.33
CA GLU A 104 -0.03 9.68 -12.80
C GLU A 104 -0.64 8.36 -13.30
N HIS A 105 -1.94 8.22 -13.10
CA HIS A 105 -2.71 7.01 -13.30
C HIS A 105 -4.15 7.37 -13.66
N VAL A 106 -4.66 6.82 -14.75
CA VAL A 106 -6.09 6.93 -15.08
C VAL A 106 -6.87 5.91 -14.24
N GLU A 107 -7.74 6.39 -13.36
CA GLU A 107 -8.59 5.53 -12.53
C GLU A 107 -9.56 4.70 -13.38
N GLY A 108 -9.72 3.43 -13.02
CA GLY A 108 -10.61 2.50 -13.71
C GLY A 108 -10.85 1.23 -12.90
N TYR A 109 -11.97 0.55 -13.18
CA TYR A 109 -12.39 -0.65 -12.44
C TYR A 109 -11.36 -1.80 -12.51
N HIS A 110 -10.68 -1.96 -13.65
CA HIS A 110 -9.68 -3.02 -13.89
C HIS A 110 -8.23 -2.54 -13.74
N GLU A 111 -8.02 -1.36 -13.17
CA GLU A 111 -6.70 -0.71 -13.14
C GLU A 111 -6.02 -0.75 -11.76
N LEU A 112 -6.58 -1.46 -10.78
CA LEU A 112 -6.05 -1.55 -9.41
C LEU A 112 -4.59 -2.04 -9.37
N SER A 113 -4.25 -3.10 -10.12
CA SER A 113 -2.88 -3.62 -10.20
C SER A 113 -1.90 -2.60 -10.78
N ALA A 114 -2.36 -1.76 -11.73
CA ALA A 114 -1.55 -0.69 -12.29
C ALA A 114 -1.35 0.44 -11.28
N LYS A 115 -2.42 0.80 -10.57
CA LYS A 115 -2.40 1.81 -9.51
C LYS A 115 -1.43 1.44 -8.40
N THR A 116 -1.46 0.20 -7.89
CA THR A 116 -0.51 -0.28 -6.87
C THR A 116 0.93 -0.17 -7.36
N LYS A 117 1.19 -0.58 -8.61
CA LYS A 117 2.53 -0.50 -9.19
C LYS A 117 3.04 0.95 -9.25
N ILE A 118 2.19 1.87 -9.72
CA ILE A 118 2.49 3.31 -9.78
C ILE A 118 2.66 3.89 -8.38
N PHE A 119 1.84 3.49 -7.41
CA PHE A 119 1.97 3.92 -6.02
C PHE A 119 3.36 3.61 -5.47
N PHE A 120 3.85 2.37 -5.59
CA PHE A 120 5.19 2.02 -5.10
C PHE A 120 6.28 2.81 -5.80
N ALA A 121 6.20 2.99 -7.12
CA ALA A 121 7.16 3.79 -7.86
C ALA A 121 7.18 5.26 -7.41
N THR A 122 6.00 5.89 -7.29
CA THR A 122 5.86 7.28 -6.83
C THR A 122 6.31 7.44 -5.38
N ALA A 123 5.90 6.53 -4.48
CA ALA A 123 6.26 6.58 -3.07
C ALA A 123 7.78 6.46 -2.87
N VAL A 124 8.43 5.54 -3.59
CA VAL A 124 9.89 5.41 -3.60
C VAL A 124 10.54 6.68 -4.13
N ALA A 125 10.00 7.32 -5.18
CA ALA A 125 10.56 8.56 -5.70
C ALA A 125 10.50 9.73 -4.69
N LEU A 126 9.48 9.77 -3.83
CA LEU A 126 9.24 10.85 -2.88
C LEU A 126 9.92 10.64 -1.51
N TRP A 127 9.92 9.41 -1.01
CA TRP A 127 10.37 9.08 0.34
C TRP A 127 11.39 7.95 0.34
N ASP A 128 12.37 8.05 1.23
CA ASP A 128 13.26 6.94 1.56
C ASP A 128 12.73 6.25 2.83
N ALA A 129 11.84 5.27 2.66
CA ALA A 129 11.16 4.59 3.78
C ALA A 129 11.71 3.19 4.03
N ASP A 130 11.67 2.72 5.28
CA ASP A 130 12.00 1.33 5.60
C ASP A 130 10.92 0.37 5.07
N PHE A 131 9.64 0.77 5.21
CA PHE A 131 8.48 0.02 4.72
C PHE A 131 7.51 0.89 3.91
N TYR A 132 6.95 0.29 2.87
CA TYR A 132 5.86 0.84 2.06
C TYR A 132 4.64 -0.07 2.21
N VAL A 133 3.51 0.53 2.58
CA VAL A 133 2.27 -0.17 2.96
C VAL A 133 1.17 0.23 2.01
N LYS A 134 0.42 -0.75 1.52
CA LYS A 134 -0.86 -0.53 0.87
C LYS A 134 -1.96 -1.00 1.81
N VAL A 135 -3.01 -0.20 1.92
CA VAL A 135 -4.23 -0.53 2.68
C VAL A 135 -5.46 -0.08 1.91
N ASP A 136 -6.58 -0.80 2.00
CA ASP A 136 -7.85 -0.38 1.39
C ASP A 136 -8.61 0.63 2.29
N ASP A 137 -9.42 1.51 1.69
CA ASP A 137 -10.18 2.56 2.38
C ASP A 137 -11.34 2.04 3.26
N ASP A 138 -11.56 0.74 3.30
CA ASP A 138 -12.54 0.06 4.16
C ASP A 138 -11.88 -0.89 5.17
N VAL A 139 -10.63 -0.64 5.55
CA VAL A 139 -9.91 -1.40 6.60
C VAL A 139 -9.67 -0.52 7.82
N HIS A 140 -9.82 -1.08 9.03
CA HIS A 140 -9.40 -0.44 10.28
C HIS A 140 -7.96 -0.83 10.59
N VAL A 141 -7.13 0.15 10.98
CA VAL A 141 -5.70 -0.05 11.29
C VAL A 141 -5.38 0.54 12.66
N ASN A 142 -4.59 -0.20 13.45
CA ASN A 142 -3.98 0.29 14.69
C ASN A 142 -2.51 0.67 14.41
N LEU A 143 -2.22 1.98 14.34
CA LEU A 143 -0.94 2.51 13.83
C LEU A 143 0.26 2.21 14.73
N GLY A 144 0.10 2.22 16.04
CA GLY A 144 1.10 1.86 17.04
C GLY A 144 1.45 0.38 16.98
N MET A 145 0.45 -0.50 16.86
CA MET A 145 0.66 -1.93 16.63
C MET A 145 1.32 -2.20 15.27
N LEU A 146 0.90 -1.51 14.21
CA LEU A 146 1.54 -1.58 12.88
C LEU A 146 3.03 -1.21 12.97
N ALA A 147 3.32 -0.04 13.56
CA ALA A 147 4.68 0.47 13.70
C ALA A 147 5.57 -0.47 14.53
N THR A 148 5.06 -0.95 15.67
CA THR A 148 5.75 -1.90 16.54
C THR A 148 6.03 -3.22 15.83
N THR A 149 5.09 -3.70 15.01
CA THR A 149 5.25 -4.94 14.23
C THR A 149 6.36 -4.77 13.20
N PHE A 150 6.36 -3.68 12.44
CA PHE A 150 7.38 -3.45 11.40
C PHE A 150 8.75 -3.15 11.97
N ALA A 151 8.84 -2.55 13.16
CA ALA A 151 10.11 -2.30 13.83
C ALA A 151 10.90 -3.59 14.08
N ARG A 152 10.21 -4.69 14.42
CA ARG A 152 10.82 -6.02 14.62
C ARG A 152 11.44 -6.61 13.35
N HIS A 153 11.09 -6.06 12.19
CA HIS A 153 11.54 -6.52 10.89
C HIS A 153 12.42 -5.49 10.16
N ARG A 154 12.69 -4.34 10.78
CA ARG A 154 13.40 -3.22 10.16
C ARG A 154 14.82 -3.54 9.69
N SER A 155 15.51 -4.46 10.36
CA SER A 155 16.87 -4.89 9.99
C SER A 155 16.92 -6.00 8.95
N LYS A 156 15.77 -6.60 8.58
CA LYS A 156 15.68 -7.70 7.63
C LYS A 156 15.61 -7.16 6.21
N PRO A 157 16.45 -7.64 5.27
CA PRO A 157 16.29 -7.31 3.87
C PRO A 157 15.09 -8.06 3.27
N ARG A 158 14.49 -7.51 2.22
CA ARG A 158 13.49 -8.16 1.36
C ARG A 158 12.33 -8.80 2.12
N VAL A 159 11.69 -8.03 2.97
CA VAL A 159 10.50 -8.43 3.73
C VAL A 159 9.24 -8.15 2.94
N TYR A 160 8.40 -9.17 2.80
CA TYR A 160 7.00 -9.04 2.38
C TYR A 160 6.12 -9.54 3.51
N ILE A 161 5.36 -8.64 4.14
CA ILE A 161 4.58 -8.91 5.33
C ILE A 161 3.09 -8.63 5.11
N GLY A 162 2.26 -9.53 5.60
CA GLY A 162 0.82 -9.42 5.58
C GLY A 162 0.18 -10.72 6.03
N CYS A 163 -1.14 -10.81 5.91
CA CYS A 163 -1.84 -12.06 6.15
C CYS A 163 -1.72 -12.96 4.90
N MET A 164 -0.82 -13.94 4.96
CA MET A 164 -0.48 -14.74 3.79
C MET A 164 -1.58 -15.78 3.53
N LYS A 165 -1.96 -15.91 2.26
CA LYS A 165 -2.97 -16.84 1.77
C LYS A 165 -2.50 -17.54 0.49
N SER A 166 -3.17 -18.65 0.20
CA SER A 166 -3.18 -19.30 -1.10
C SER A 166 -4.59 -19.89 -1.27
N GLY A 167 -5.15 -19.75 -2.46
CA GLY A 167 -6.53 -20.12 -2.76
C GLY A 167 -6.69 -20.53 -4.21
N PRO A 168 -7.84 -21.09 -4.58
CA PRO A 168 -8.09 -21.53 -5.94
C PRO A 168 -7.94 -20.37 -6.93
N VAL A 169 -7.34 -20.65 -8.09
CA VAL A 169 -7.31 -19.68 -9.19
C VAL A 169 -8.73 -19.44 -9.68
N LEU A 170 -9.11 -18.18 -9.83
CA LEU A 170 -10.48 -17.79 -10.18
C LEU A 170 -10.70 -17.86 -11.70
N SER A 171 -10.69 -19.07 -12.26
CA SER A 171 -10.78 -19.30 -13.72
C SER A 171 -12.18 -19.12 -14.32
N ARG A 172 -13.22 -19.23 -13.50
CA ARG A 172 -14.63 -19.17 -13.92
C ARG A 172 -15.07 -17.75 -14.28
N ARG A 173 -15.72 -17.55 -15.43
CA ARG A 173 -16.09 -16.20 -15.94
C ARG A 173 -17.20 -15.51 -15.16
N ASP A 174 -17.99 -16.25 -14.38
CA ASP A 174 -19.13 -15.75 -13.61
C ASP A 174 -18.74 -15.19 -12.23
N VAL A 175 -17.46 -15.27 -11.84
CA VAL A 175 -16.99 -14.70 -10.57
C VAL A 175 -16.44 -13.29 -10.77
N LYS A 176 -16.71 -12.40 -9.80
CA LYS A 176 -16.34 -10.97 -9.84
C LYS A 176 -14.87 -10.70 -10.19
N TYR A 177 -13.99 -11.59 -9.73
CA TYR A 177 -12.53 -11.46 -9.85
C TYR A 177 -11.94 -12.55 -10.76
N ASN A 178 -12.66 -12.91 -11.82
CA ASN A 178 -12.17 -13.82 -12.84
C ASN A 178 -10.77 -13.40 -13.29
N GLU A 179 -9.85 -14.36 -13.36
CA GLU A 179 -8.52 -14.19 -13.93
C GLU A 179 -8.52 -14.72 -15.38
N PRO A 180 -8.55 -13.85 -16.40
CA PRO A 180 -8.62 -14.28 -17.79
C PRO A 180 -7.40 -15.10 -18.22
N GLU A 181 -6.25 -14.88 -17.58
CA GLU A 181 -5.00 -15.58 -17.84
C GLU A 181 -4.74 -16.69 -16.81
N TYR A 182 -5.80 -17.31 -16.28
CA TYR A 182 -5.72 -18.37 -15.25
C TYR A 182 -4.80 -19.52 -15.64
N TRP A 183 -4.67 -19.81 -16.93
CA TRP A 183 -3.80 -20.85 -17.48
C TRP A 183 -2.31 -20.64 -17.17
N LYS A 184 -1.89 -19.40 -16.86
CA LYS A 184 -0.50 -19.09 -16.43
C LYS A 184 -0.17 -19.62 -15.03
N PHE A 185 -1.18 -19.97 -14.23
CA PHE A 185 -1.02 -20.56 -12.90
C PHE A 185 -1.00 -22.10 -12.94
N GLY A 186 -0.92 -22.67 -14.15
CA GLY A 186 -0.86 -24.10 -14.41
C GLY A 186 -2.23 -24.69 -14.76
N GLU A 187 -2.50 -25.89 -14.27
CA GLU A 187 -3.67 -26.69 -14.67
C GLU A 187 -4.93 -26.37 -13.86
N GLU A 188 -6.06 -26.91 -14.31
CA GLU A 188 -7.33 -26.78 -13.59
C GLU A 188 -7.21 -27.37 -12.17
N GLY A 189 -7.72 -26.63 -11.18
CA GLY A 189 -7.60 -26.98 -9.76
C GLY A 189 -6.36 -26.41 -9.08
N ASN A 190 -5.42 -25.80 -9.82
CA ASN A 190 -4.29 -25.11 -9.22
C ASN A 190 -4.72 -23.92 -8.35
N LYS A 191 -3.82 -23.59 -7.43
CA LYS A 191 -3.96 -22.46 -6.52
C LYS A 191 -3.02 -21.35 -6.94
N TYR A 192 -3.39 -20.11 -6.63
CA TYR A 192 -2.43 -19.02 -6.63
C TYR A 192 -1.26 -19.36 -5.70
N PHE A 193 -0.06 -18.91 -6.08
CA PHE A 193 1.10 -18.93 -5.17
C PHE A 193 0.79 -18.20 -3.87
N ARG A 194 1.61 -18.43 -2.84
CA ARG A 194 1.42 -17.77 -1.55
C ARG A 194 1.66 -16.26 -1.69
N HIS A 195 0.69 -15.45 -1.30
CA HIS A 195 0.74 -13.98 -1.33
C HIS A 195 -0.05 -13.40 -0.15
N ALA A 196 0.23 -12.16 0.25
CA ALA A 196 -0.54 -11.46 1.27
C ALA A 196 -1.93 -11.08 0.72
N THR A 197 -2.93 -11.04 1.58
CA THR A 197 -4.28 -10.57 1.20
C THR A 197 -4.30 -9.08 0.85
N GLY A 198 -5.13 -8.68 -0.11
CA GLY A 198 -5.15 -7.31 -0.65
C GLY A 198 -5.56 -6.21 0.31
N GLN A 199 -6.27 -6.51 1.41
CA GLN A 199 -6.78 -5.49 2.34
C GLN A 199 -5.66 -4.66 2.97
N ILE A 200 -4.56 -5.30 3.35
CA ILE A 200 -3.36 -4.65 3.86
C ILE A 200 -2.14 -5.55 3.71
N TYR A 201 -1.04 -4.97 3.25
CA TYR A 201 0.27 -5.60 3.23
C TYR A 201 1.36 -4.54 3.20
N ALA A 202 2.59 -4.93 3.55
CA ALA A 202 3.76 -4.08 3.43
C ALA A 202 4.94 -4.80 2.80
N ILE A 203 5.78 -4.02 2.13
CA ILE A 203 7.05 -4.48 1.57
C ILE A 203 8.18 -3.56 2.02
N SER A 204 9.36 -4.12 2.22
CA SER A 204 10.56 -3.37 2.55
C SER A 204 11.04 -2.50 1.38
N LYS A 205 11.89 -1.52 1.70
CA LYS A 205 12.50 -0.58 0.75
C LYS A 205 13.04 -1.19 -0.53
N ASP A 206 13.78 -2.28 -0.41
CA ASP A 206 14.43 -2.96 -1.52
C ASP A 206 13.42 -3.59 -2.48
N LEU A 207 12.34 -4.18 -1.98
CA LEU A 207 11.26 -4.71 -2.82
C LEU A 207 10.46 -3.59 -3.50
N ALA A 208 10.18 -2.50 -2.78
CA ALA A 208 9.53 -1.33 -3.38
C ALA A 208 10.40 -0.70 -4.48
N THR A 209 11.73 -0.63 -4.24
CA THR A 209 12.71 -0.15 -5.23
C THR A 209 12.79 -1.09 -6.42
N TYR A 210 12.76 -2.42 -6.21
CA TYR A 210 12.68 -3.40 -7.29
C TYR A 210 11.44 -3.17 -8.16
N ILE A 211 10.27 -2.95 -7.55
CA ILE A 211 9.03 -2.66 -8.27
C ILE A 211 9.16 -1.37 -9.09
N SER A 212 9.69 -0.31 -8.47
CA SER A 212 9.91 0.98 -9.14
C SER A 212 10.81 0.85 -10.38
N ILE A 213 11.94 0.14 -10.26
CA ILE A 213 12.90 -0.03 -11.36
C ILE A 213 12.32 -0.91 -12.48
N ASN A 214 11.61 -1.99 -12.13
CA ASN A 214 11.16 -2.99 -13.09
C ASN A 214 9.71 -2.79 -13.56
N GLN A 215 9.04 -1.71 -13.14
CA GLN A 215 7.64 -1.43 -13.43
C GLN A 215 7.21 -1.70 -14.89
N PRO A 216 7.99 -1.35 -15.94
CA PRO A 216 7.58 -1.59 -17.33
C PRO A 216 7.35 -3.06 -17.69
N ILE A 217 8.03 -3.99 -17.02
CA ILE A 217 7.97 -5.44 -17.33
C ILE A 217 7.13 -6.24 -16.32
N LEU A 218 6.72 -5.62 -15.21
CA LEU A 218 5.89 -6.29 -14.22
C LEU A 218 4.46 -6.49 -14.73
N HIS A 219 4.10 -7.77 -14.93
CA HIS A 219 2.80 -8.20 -15.42
C HIS A 219 1.67 -7.86 -14.44
N LYS A 220 0.49 -7.52 -14.96
CA LYS A 220 -0.68 -7.20 -14.13
C LYS A 220 -1.72 -8.31 -14.31
N TYR A 221 -2.06 -8.98 -13.22
CA TYR A 221 -3.19 -9.89 -13.14
C TYR A 221 -4.46 -9.14 -12.71
N ALA A 222 -5.62 -9.77 -12.88
CA ALA A 222 -6.92 -9.18 -12.55
C ALA A 222 -7.06 -8.89 -11.05
N ASN A 223 -6.43 -9.72 -10.21
CA ASN A 223 -6.34 -9.54 -8.78
C ASN A 223 -5.06 -8.76 -8.43
N GLU A 224 -5.22 -7.66 -7.70
CA GLU A 224 -4.14 -6.74 -7.35
C GLU A 224 -3.12 -7.36 -6.39
N ASP A 225 -3.59 -8.09 -5.39
CA ASP A 225 -2.76 -8.81 -4.42
C ASP A 225 -2.01 -9.99 -5.04
N VAL A 226 -2.65 -10.72 -5.97
CA VAL A 226 -1.98 -11.72 -6.81
C VAL A 226 -0.91 -11.05 -7.67
N SER A 227 -1.19 -9.89 -8.27
CA SER A 227 -0.19 -9.17 -9.08
C SER A 227 1.06 -8.87 -8.28
N LEU A 228 0.92 -8.29 -7.08
CA LEU A 228 2.05 -8.02 -6.20
C LEU A 228 2.84 -9.29 -5.89
N GLY A 229 2.18 -10.37 -5.45
CA GLY A 229 2.88 -11.61 -5.12
C GLY A 229 3.63 -12.21 -6.32
N SER A 230 3.11 -12.04 -7.55
CA SER A 230 3.80 -12.51 -8.76
C SER A 230 5.10 -11.78 -9.04
N TRP A 231 5.19 -10.50 -8.65
CA TRP A 231 6.41 -9.70 -8.82
C TRP A 231 7.51 -10.14 -7.85
N LEU A 232 7.13 -10.78 -6.75
CA LEU A 232 8.02 -11.13 -5.65
C LEU A 232 8.37 -12.62 -5.59
N ILE A 233 7.56 -13.51 -6.19
CA ILE A 233 7.73 -14.97 -6.08
C ILE A 233 9.08 -15.48 -6.62
N GLY A 234 9.63 -14.83 -7.64
CA GLY A 234 10.93 -15.19 -8.23
C GLY A 234 12.14 -14.61 -7.49
N LEU A 235 11.91 -13.86 -6.41
CA LEU A 235 12.94 -13.18 -5.63
C LEU A 235 13.17 -13.91 -4.31
N GLU A 236 14.36 -13.75 -3.73
CA GLU A 236 14.68 -14.25 -2.39
C GLU A 236 14.06 -13.33 -1.31
N VAL A 237 12.76 -13.49 -1.10
CA VAL A 237 11.91 -12.66 -0.22
C VAL A 237 11.52 -13.43 1.05
N GLU A 238 11.67 -12.80 2.21
CA GLU A 238 11.12 -13.29 3.46
C GLU A 238 9.62 -12.97 3.52
N HIS A 239 8.80 -14.01 3.34
CA HIS A 239 7.34 -13.91 3.47
C HIS A 239 6.94 -14.06 4.95
N ILE A 240 6.49 -12.97 5.56
CA ILE A 240 6.03 -12.95 6.95
C ILE A 240 4.50 -13.06 6.96
N ASP A 241 3.99 -14.20 7.46
CA ASP A 241 2.57 -14.44 7.66
C ASP A 241 2.12 -13.94 9.03
N ASP A 242 1.67 -12.68 9.08
CA ASP A 242 1.17 -12.06 10.30
C ASP A 242 -0.37 -12.04 10.34
N ARG A 243 -0.94 -12.92 11.16
CA ARG A 243 -2.39 -13.05 11.33
C ARG A 243 -3.03 -11.89 12.08
N ASN A 244 -2.25 -11.03 12.74
CA ASN A 244 -2.77 -9.81 13.34
C ASN A 244 -3.09 -8.73 12.29
N MET A 245 -2.67 -8.90 11.04
CA MET A 245 -3.02 -8.03 9.92
C MET A 245 -4.33 -8.41 9.20
N CYS A 246 -5.09 -9.38 9.73
CA CYS A 246 -6.34 -9.83 9.13
C CYS A 246 -7.36 -10.36 10.16
N CYS A 247 -7.47 -9.68 11.29
CA CYS A 247 -8.50 -10.01 12.27
C CYS A 247 -9.90 -9.70 11.72
N GLY A 248 -10.89 -10.49 12.15
CA GLY A 248 -12.29 -10.15 11.92
C GLY A 248 -12.68 -8.89 12.70
N THR A 249 -13.69 -8.16 12.22
CA THR A 249 -14.33 -7.12 13.03
C THR A 249 -15.02 -7.74 14.27
N PRO A 250 -15.58 -6.96 15.23
CA PRO A 250 -16.18 -7.52 16.43
C PRO A 250 -17.15 -8.68 16.13
N PRO A 251 -17.05 -9.79 16.89
CA PRO A 251 -16.37 -9.88 18.19
C PRO A 251 -14.87 -10.28 18.14
N ASP A 252 -14.30 -10.64 16.98
CA ASP A 252 -12.93 -11.22 16.93
C ASP A 252 -11.84 -10.24 17.39
N CYS A 253 -11.73 -9.08 16.75
CA CYS A 253 -10.74 -8.08 17.15
C CYS A 253 -10.96 -7.53 18.56
N GLU A 254 -12.20 -7.53 19.05
CA GLU A 254 -12.55 -7.10 20.40
C GLU A 254 -12.00 -8.08 21.45
N TRP A 255 -12.26 -9.38 21.30
CA TRP A 255 -11.74 -10.40 22.21
C TRP A 255 -10.22 -10.45 22.19
N LYS A 256 -9.61 -10.27 21.02
CA LYS A 256 -8.16 -10.20 20.88
C LYS A 256 -7.57 -8.98 21.62
N ALA A 257 -8.20 -7.81 21.48
CA ALA A 257 -7.79 -6.61 22.21
C ALA A 257 -7.94 -6.79 23.74
N GLN A 258 -9.04 -7.35 24.22
CA GLN A 258 -9.26 -7.66 25.64
C GLN A 258 -8.24 -8.65 26.20
N ALA A 259 -7.74 -9.57 25.38
CA ALA A 259 -6.67 -10.51 25.73
C ALA A 259 -5.25 -9.91 25.61
N GLY A 260 -5.11 -8.61 25.33
CA GLY A 260 -3.81 -7.94 25.14
C GLY A 260 -3.13 -8.20 23.80
N ASN A 261 -3.82 -8.84 22.85
CA ASN A 261 -3.33 -9.17 21.51
C ASN A 261 -3.98 -8.26 20.46
N VAL A 262 -3.81 -6.95 20.61
CA VAL A 262 -4.43 -5.96 19.70
C VAL A 262 -3.98 -6.22 18.25
N CYS A 263 -4.97 -6.29 17.35
CA CYS A 263 -4.72 -6.53 15.93
C CYS A 263 -4.06 -5.32 15.26
N VAL A 264 -3.21 -5.57 14.27
CA VAL A 264 -2.69 -4.51 13.38
C VAL A 264 -3.80 -4.00 12.47
N ALA A 265 -4.62 -4.89 11.94
CA ALA A 265 -5.73 -4.53 11.07
C ALA A 265 -6.95 -5.44 11.26
N SER A 266 -8.13 -4.86 11.06
CA SER A 266 -9.42 -5.54 11.21
C SER A 266 -10.33 -5.29 10.00
N PHE A 267 -10.92 -6.35 9.45
CA PHE A 267 -11.88 -6.30 8.33
C PHE A 267 -12.71 -7.58 8.24
N ASP A 268 -13.77 -7.58 7.42
CA ASP A 268 -14.66 -8.73 7.22
C ASP A 268 -14.34 -9.45 5.90
N TRP A 269 -14.09 -10.77 5.96
CA TRP A 269 -13.84 -11.57 4.76
C TRP A 269 -15.03 -11.61 3.79
N SER A 270 -16.26 -11.51 4.29
CA SER A 270 -17.49 -11.64 3.50
C SER A 270 -17.68 -10.52 2.46
N CYS A 271 -17.12 -9.34 2.71
CA CYS A 271 -17.16 -8.21 1.79
C CYS A 271 -15.76 -7.72 1.39
N SER A 272 -14.70 -8.45 1.77
CA SER A 272 -13.31 -8.14 1.45
C SER A 272 -12.85 -6.76 1.95
N GLY A 273 -13.32 -6.37 3.14
CA GLY A 273 -13.19 -5.07 3.78
C GLY A 273 -14.13 -5.00 4.98
N ILE A 274 -14.30 -3.88 5.66
CA ILE A 274 -15.36 -3.71 6.68
C ILE A 274 -16.69 -3.56 5.96
N CYS A 275 -17.66 -4.44 6.25
CA CYS A 275 -18.95 -4.37 5.58
C CYS A 275 -19.70 -3.11 6.01
N LYS A 276 -20.27 -2.34 5.07
CA LYS A 276 -20.87 -1.03 5.38
C LYS A 276 -19.88 -0.14 6.14
N SER A 277 -18.66 0.00 5.60
CA SER A 277 -17.54 0.65 6.27
C SER A 277 -17.80 2.11 6.66
N VAL A 278 -18.63 2.83 5.90
CA VAL A 278 -19.01 4.22 6.25
C VAL A 278 -19.68 4.26 7.62
N GLU A 279 -20.56 3.30 7.91
CA GLU A 279 -21.31 3.23 9.15
C GLU A 279 -20.55 2.46 10.26
N LYS A 280 -19.90 1.35 9.91
CA LYS A 280 -19.28 0.45 10.89
C LYS A 280 -17.87 0.85 11.34
N MET A 281 -17.11 1.64 10.57
CA MET A 281 -15.70 1.96 10.90
C MET A 281 -15.57 2.55 12.30
N LYS A 282 -16.47 3.46 12.70
CA LYS A 282 -16.46 4.07 14.04
C LYS A 282 -16.68 3.04 15.16
N TYR A 283 -17.62 2.12 14.98
CA TYR A 283 -17.88 1.06 15.95
C TYR A 283 -16.68 0.10 16.05
N VAL A 284 -16.10 -0.31 14.91
CA VAL A 284 -14.90 -1.15 14.90
C VAL A 284 -13.74 -0.43 15.58
N HIS A 285 -13.51 0.84 15.28
CA HIS A 285 -12.45 1.63 15.90
C HIS A 285 -12.64 1.81 17.41
N ALA A 286 -13.86 2.10 17.87
CA ALA A 286 -14.13 2.24 19.29
C ALA A 286 -13.93 0.93 20.09
N THR A 287 -14.13 -0.21 19.44
CA THR A 287 -14.11 -1.53 20.10
C THR A 287 -12.75 -2.22 19.98
N CYS A 288 -12.07 -2.05 18.85
CA CYS A 288 -10.82 -2.75 18.50
C CYS A 288 -9.62 -1.82 18.38
N GLY A 289 -9.81 -0.52 18.63
CA GLY A 289 -8.77 0.49 18.62
C GLY A 289 -7.76 0.31 19.76
N GLU A 290 -6.51 0.63 19.48
CA GLU A 290 -5.42 0.68 20.47
C GLU A 290 -5.43 1.96 21.35
N GLY A 291 -6.39 2.87 21.13
CA GLY A 291 -6.49 4.17 21.78
C GLY A 291 -5.57 5.24 21.18
N ASP A 292 -5.98 6.51 21.27
CA ASP A 292 -5.33 7.64 20.58
C ASP A 292 -3.85 7.86 20.93
N GLY A 293 -3.43 7.41 22.11
CA GLY A 293 -2.06 7.58 22.64
C GLY A 293 -1.06 6.51 22.18
N ALA A 294 -1.53 5.40 21.60
CA ALA A 294 -0.69 4.22 21.36
C ALA A 294 0.44 4.48 20.38
N VAL A 295 0.14 5.08 19.22
CA VAL A 295 1.17 5.40 18.21
C VAL A 295 2.22 6.39 18.74
N TRP A 296 1.83 7.30 19.64
CA TRP A 296 2.73 8.29 20.24
C TRP A 296 3.61 7.67 21.32
N SER A 297 3.09 6.70 22.06
CA SER A 297 3.79 6.01 23.14
C SER A 297 4.63 4.82 22.67
N ALA A 298 4.39 4.33 21.45
CA ALA A 298 5.17 3.23 20.87
C ALA A 298 6.65 3.62 20.76
N LEU A 299 7.49 2.79 21.39
CA LEU A 299 8.95 2.88 21.35
C LEU A 299 9.46 1.84 20.35
N TYR A 300 10.06 2.30 19.26
CA TYR A 300 10.64 1.49 18.20
C TYR A 300 11.79 2.19 17.50
#